data_AF-A0A1X1QVM7-F1
#
_entry.id   AF-A0A1X1QVM7-F1
#
_cell.length_a   1.000
_cell.length_b   1.000
_cell.length_c   1.000
_cell.angle_alpha   90.00
_cell.angle_beta   90.00
_cell.angle_gamma   90.00
#
_symmetry.space_group_name_H-M   'P 1'
#
loop_
_entity.id
_entity.type
_entity.pdbx_description
1 polymer ?
#
loop_
_entity_poly.entity_id
_entity_poly.type
_entity_poly.pdbx_seq_one_letter_code
_entity_poly.pdbx_strand_id
1 'polypeptide(L)'
;MPLEIPAITANMAAVPVLASFSAQARGIKFYDVPLPEISVGDHFSCVLEPLNPWDANCIALKLSPTRTLGHLAREASVHLFPLLTAGFEASG
;
A
#
# COMPACT_ATOMS: atom_id res chain seq x y z
N MET A 1 -11.77 -30.47 -27.07
CA MET A 1 -10.49 -29.79 -27.31
C MET A 1 -10.20 -28.95 -26.07
N PRO A 2 -9.18 -29.25 -25.27
CA PRO A 2 -8.84 -28.41 -24.12
C PRO A 2 -8.18 -27.13 -24.62
N LEU A 3 -8.65 -25.99 -24.11
CA LEU A 3 -8.08 -24.67 -24.36
C LEU A 3 -6.77 -24.56 -23.57
N GLU A 4 -5.65 -24.57 -24.27
CA GLU A 4 -4.33 -24.24 -23.70
C GLU A 4 -4.32 -22.76 -23.33
N ILE A 5 -4.39 -22.45 -22.04
CA ILE A 5 -4.10 -21.11 -21.54
C ILE A 5 -2.58 -20.95 -21.69
N PRO A 6 -2.09 -20.05 -22.56
CA PRO A 6 -0.65 -19.83 -22.68
C PRO A 6 -0.15 -19.44 -21.29
N ALA A 7 0.79 -20.22 -20.78
CA ALA A 7 1.51 -19.91 -19.56
C ALA A 7 2.01 -18.47 -19.71
N ILE A 8 1.39 -17.56 -18.95
CA ILE A 8 1.91 -16.22 -18.71
C ILE A 8 3.22 -16.48 -18.00
N THR A 9 4.27 -16.58 -18.80
CA THR A 9 5.66 -16.52 -18.39
C THR A 9 5.84 -15.08 -17.93
N ALA A 10 5.35 -14.80 -16.72
CA ALA A 10 5.68 -13.62 -15.97
C ALA A 10 7.20 -13.67 -15.81
N ASN A 11 7.88 -12.94 -16.67
CA ASN A 11 9.29 -12.68 -16.60
C ASN A 11 9.52 -11.81 -15.35
N MET A 12 9.42 -12.43 -14.17
CA MET A 12 9.71 -11.81 -12.88
C MET A 12 11.23 -11.70 -12.76
N ALA A 13 11.82 -10.75 -13.49
CA ALA A 13 13.10 -10.22 -13.09
C ALA A 13 12.97 -9.77 -11.64
N ALA A 14 13.83 -10.27 -10.75
CA ALA A 14 13.82 -9.87 -9.35
C ALA A 14 13.93 -8.34 -9.28
N VAL A 15 12.87 -7.68 -8.80
CA VAL A 15 12.87 -6.23 -8.63
C VAL A 15 13.78 -5.92 -7.44
N PRO A 16 14.92 -5.24 -7.62
CA PRO A 16 15.83 -4.96 -6.53
C PRO A 16 15.20 -3.96 -5.56
N VAL A 17 15.45 -4.14 -4.26
CA VAL A 17 15.05 -3.16 -3.25
C VAL A 17 15.85 -1.88 -3.46
N LEU A 18 15.16 -0.79 -3.81
CA LEU A 18 15.81 0.50 -4.09
C LEU A 18 16.11 1.29 -2.82
N ALA A 19 15.22 1.24 -1.82
CA ALA A 19 15.37 1.94 -0.56
C ALA A 19 14.47 1.34 0.53
N SER A 20 14.74 1.69 1.79
CA SER A 20 13.86 1.41 2.94
C SER A 20 13.68 2.70 3.74
N PHE A 21 12.47 2.93 4.24
CA PHE A 21 12.13 4.10 5.03
C PHE A 21 11.19 3.72 6.17
N SER A 22 11.09 4.60 7.16
CA SER A 22 10.12 4.47 8.26
C SER A 22 9.14 5.62 8.22
N ALA A 23 7.85 5.31 8.34
CA ALA A 23 6.78 6.29 8.35
C ALA A 23 5.71 5.90 9.38
N GLN A 24 4.89 6.86 9.77
CA GLN A 24 3.83 6.65 10.75
C GLN A 24 2.48 6.45 10.08
N ALA A 25 1.72 5.47 10.57
CA ALA A 25 0.30 5.34 10.28
C ALA A 25 -0.52 6.30 11.17
N ARG A 26 -1.43 7.05 10.56
CA ARG A 26 -2.31 8.02 11.22
C ARG A 26 -3.77 7.70 10.96
N GLY A 27 -4.64 8.21 11.82
CA GLY A 27 -6.08 8.03 11.69
C GLY A 27 -6.61 6.65 12.10
N ILE A 28 -5.77 5.78 12.68
CA ILE A 28 -6.13 4.40 13.07
C ILE A 28 -7.40 4.35 13.92
N LYS A 29 -7.55 5.30 14.85
CA LYS A 29 -8.73 5.40 15.75
C LYS A 29 -10.07 5.64 15.04
N PHE A 30 -10.06 6.07 13.78
CA PHE A 30 -11.26 6.36 12.99
C PHE A 30 -11.70 5.18 12.13
N TYR A 31 -10.88 4.13 12.07
CA TYR A 31 -11.21 2.88 11.42
C TYR A 31 -11.54 1.86 12.51
N ASP A 32 -12.65 1.15 12.36
CA ASP A 32 -13.08 0.07 13.26
C ASP A 32 -12.19 -1.19 13.08
N VAL A 33 -10.88 -1.01 13.24
CA VAL A 33 -9.91 -2.08 13.31
C VAL A 33 -9.67 -2.38 14.78
N PRO A 34 -10.06 -3.57 15.28
CA PRO A 34 -9.63 -4.04 16.58
C PRO A 34 -8.10 -4.08 16.55
N LEU A 35 -7.49 -3.23 17.37
CA LEU A 35 -6.06 -3.22 17.64
C LEU A 35 -5.45 -4.61 17.98
N PRO A 36 -6.15 -5.63 18.50
CA PRO A 36 -5.56 -6.97 18.65
C PRO A 36 -5.24 -7.72 17.34
N GLU A 37 -5.64 -7.22 16.17
CA GLU A 37 -5.37 -7.88 14.89
C GLU A 37 -4.09 -7.41 14.19
N ILE A 38 -3.29 -6.56 14.84
CA ILE A 38 -2.06 -6.00 14.26
C ILE A 38 -0.87 -6.46 15.10
N SER A 39 -0.05 -7.32 14.52
CA SER A 39 1.19 -7.80 15.10
C SER A 39 2.39 -7.05 14.53
N VAL A 40 3.45 -6.91 15.32
CA VAL A 40 4.73 -6.39 14.83
C VAL A 40 5.27 -7.34 13.77
N GLY A 41 5.54 -6.83 12.57
CA GLY A 41 5.99 -7.62 11.43
C GLY A 41 4.88 -8.00 10.44
N ASP A 42 3.63 -7.61 10.70
CA ASP A 42 2.55 -7.76 9.70
C ASP A 42 2.79 -6.86 8.50
N HIS A 43 2.45 -7.38 7.32
CA HIS A 43 2.55 -6.65 6.06
C HIS A 43 1.24 -5.93 5.72
N PHE A 44 1.35 -4.74 5.14
CA PHE A 44 0.20 -3.94 4.73
C PHE A 44 0.32 -3.47 3.28
N SER A 45 -0.82 -3.38 2.61
CA SER A 45 -0.91 -2.80 1.27
C SER A 45 -1.04 -1.28 1.35
N CYS A 46 -0.17 -0.57 0.64
CA CYS A 46 -0.29 0.88 0.41
C CYS A 46 -1.15 1.13 -0.83
N VAL A 47 -2.25 1.88 -0.70
CA VAL A 47 -3.19 2.15 -1.79
C VAL A 47 -3.35 3.65 -1.99
N LEU A 48 -3.20 4.11 -3.23
CA LEU A 48 -3.40 5.51 -3.60
C LEU A 48 -4.89 5.88 -3.55
N GLU A 49 -5.22 6.97 -2.87
CA GLU A 49 -6.57 7.54 -2.84
C GLU A 49 -6.56 9.00 -3.33
N PRO A 50 -6.31 9.24 -4.64
CA PRO A 50 -6.20 10.59 -5.23
C PRO A 50 -7.48 11.44 -5.09
N LEU A 51 -8.62 10.78 -4.89
CA LEU A 51 -9.93 11.44 -4.76
C LEU A 51 -10.29 11.74 -3.30
N ASN A 52 -9.36 11.57 -2.36
CA ASN A 52 -9.58 11.92 -0.96
C ASN A 52 -9.82 13.44 -0.84
N PRO A 53 -10.93 13.88 -0.20
CA PRO A 53 -11.31 15.28 -0.21
C PRO A 53 -10.43 16.19 0.66
N TRP A 54 -9.57 15.61 1.50
CA TRP A 54 -8.69 16.37 2.41
C TRP A 54 -7.22 16.38 1.96
N ASP A 55 -6.77 15.37 1.22
CA ASP A 55 -5.39 15.28 0.73
C ASP A 55 -5.31 14.56 -0.62
N ALA A 56 -4.90 15.27 -1.67
CA ALA A 56 -4.72 14.69 -3.00
C ALA A 56 -3.59 13.66 -3.07
N ASN A 57 -2.66 13.68 -2.11
CA ASN A 57 -1.56 12.71 -1.98
C ASN A 57 -1.88 11.62 -0.97
N CYS A 58 -3.16 11.35 -0.69
CA CYS A 58 -3.54 10.38 0.32
C CYS A 58 -3.11 8.96 -0.06
N ILE A 59 -2.47 8.27 0.88
CA ILE A 59 -2.11 6.86 0.78
C ILE A 59 -2.78 6.12 1.94
N ALA A 60 -3.74 5.26 1.64
CA ALA A 60 -4.40 4.39 2.59
C ALA A 60 -3.55 3.15 2.87
N LEU A 61 -3.50 2.74 4.13
CA LEU A 61 -2.90 1.49 4.58
C LEU A 61 -4.03 0.47 4.75
N LYS A 62 -4.01 -0.62 3.99
CA LYS A 62 -5.06 -1.63 3.98
C LYS A 62 -4.54 -2.98 4.46
N LEU A 63 -5.25 -3.55 5.43
CA LEU A 63 -5.07 -4.93 5.90
C LEU A 63 -5.69 -5.93 4.91
N SER A 64 -6.82 -5.54 4.31
CA SER A 64 -7.52 -6.33 3.29
C SER A 64 -8.24 -5.37 2.33
N PRO A 65 -8.76 -5.85 1.18
CA PRO A 65 -9.44 -4.99 0.21
C PRO A 65 -10.61 -4.18 0.79
N THR A 66 -11.27 -4.70 1.83
CA THR A 66 -12.42 -4.09 2.49
C THR A 66 -12.08 -3.40 3.80
N ARG A 67 -10.81 -3.47 4.25
CA ARG A 67 -10.41 -3.01 5.57
C ARG A 67 -9.20 -2.10 5.53
N THR A 68 -9.47 -0.83 5.74
CA THR A 68 -8.46 0.22 5.91
C THR A 68 -8.05 0.29 7.37
N LEU A 69 -6.74 0.27 7.62
CA LEU A 69 -6.15 0.49 8.93
C LEU A 69 -6.06 1.98 9.27
N GLY A 70 -5.74 2.78 8.28
CA GLY A 70 -5.51 4.21 8.43
C GLY A 70 -4.87 4.77 7.17
N HIS A 71 -4.20 5.90 7.32
CA HIS A 71 -3.47 6.54 6.23
C HIS A 71 -2.02 6.76 6.63
N LEU A 72 -1.15 6.82 5.62
CA LEU A 72 0.22 7.25 5.82
C LEU A 72 0.24 8.72 6.28
N ALA A 73 1.15 9.06 7.18
CA ALA A 73 1.34 10.44 7.61
C ALA A 73 1.66 11.35 6.40
N ARG A 74 1.08 12.55 6.39
CA ARG A 74 1.11 13.47 5.24
C ARG A 74 2.53 13.83 4.82
N GLU A 75 3.42 14.01 5.78
CA GLU A 75 4.84 14.27 5.54
C GLU A 75 5.53 13.18 4.72
N ALA A 76 5.13 11.91 4.88
CA ALA A 76 5.66 10.81 4.09
C ALA A 76 4.90 10.64 2.76
N SER A 77 3.58 10.85 2.77
CA SER A 77 2.74 10.63 1.59
C SER A 77 3.09 11.58 0.44
N VAL A 78 3.43 12.84 0.73
CA VAL A 78 3.84 13.84 -0.28
C VAL A 78 5.06 13.39 -1.08
N HIS A 79 5.98 12.61 -0.49
CA HIS A 79 7.18 12.13 -1.17
C HIS A 79 6.96 10.79 -1.88
N LEU A 80 6.12 9.92 -1.32
CA LEU A 80 5.90 8.57 -1.85
C LEU A 80 4.83 8.53 -2.95
N PHE A 81 3.83 9.39 -2.87
CA PHE A 81 2.72 9.41 -3.82
C PHE A 81 3.20 9.57 -5.27
N PRO A 82 4.11 10.50 -5.62
CA PRO A 82 4.63 10.62 -6.99
C PRO A 82 5.35 9.36 -7.48
N LEU A 83 6.09 8.69 -6.59
CA LEU A 83 6.82 7.45 -6.92
C LEU A 83 5.86 6.31 -7.22
N LEU A 84 4.83 6.14 -6.37
CA LEU A 84 3.80 5.13 -6.57
C LEU A 84 2.99 5.40 -7.85
N THR A 85 2.67 6.67 -8.16
CA THR A 85 2.00 7.02 -9.43
C THR A 85 2.89 6.80 -10.66
N ALA A 86 4.21 6.84 -10.50
CA ALA A 86 5.17 6.54 -11.57
C ALA A 86 5.37 5.03 -11.79
N GLY A 87 4.71 4.18 -11.00
CA GLY A 87 4.77 2.72 -11.13
C GLY A 87 5.79 2.03 -10.24
N PHE A 88 6.36 2.72 -9.25
CA PHE A 88 7.14 2.06 -8.21
C PHE A 88 6.21 1.36 -7.22
N GLU A 89 6.63 0.21 -6.70
CA GLU A 89 5.89 -0.54 -5.70
C GLU A 89 6.48 -0.30 -4.30
N ALA A 90 5.62 -0.14 -3.29
CA ALA A 90 6.02 -0.09 -1.90
C ALA A 90 5.17 -1.09 -1.09
N SER A 91 5.86 -1.97 -0.37
CA SER A 91 5.28 -2.85 0.64
C SER A 91 5.82 -2.47 2.02
N GLY A 92 4.93 -2.47 3.00
CA GLY A 92 5.24 -2.26 4.43
C GLY A 92 5.14 -3.56 5.20
#